data_AF-A0A9X3AN28-F1
#
_entry.id   AF-A0A9X3AN28-F1
#
_cell.length_a   1.000
_cell.length_b   1.000
_cell.length_c   1.000
_cell.angle_alpha   90.00
_cell.angle_beta   90.00
_cell.angle_gamma   90.00
#
_symmetry.space_group_name_H-M   'P 1'
#
loop_
_entity.id
_entity.type
_entity.pdbx_description
1 polymer ?
#
loop_
_entity_poly.entity_id
_entity_poly.type
_entity_poly.pdbx_seq_one_letter_code
_entity_poly.pdbx_strand_id
1 'polypeptide(L)'
;MSDNKMSSLRQKVWRKHLPRLVHRNTRPENPYNYYSVHLVDVANHRYLLEDYQEGFALLTRWDYKSHGYTERHSVSIAELDEMQVEIIHHRRYGPVSFAGIIAFTFNYYTRFAYAKSLASRGKGKLVSAFFGNKELKSRDRIALLNLLVNEYIQQPPSQLNSGVTVNEVIEMLYGRLWYKHIRNEEFRRKVTLLLKSLVITDDLLLRDERYFVQPKSVATIAEHEKEERRNKQQIKIQKNIVRLMLVITAATLLITLVLLAMAGVVDLHKIWVYITNLKPFRILFKLI
;
A
#
# COMPACT_ATOMS: atom_id res chain seq x y z
N MET A 1 -29.25 9.32 21.25
CA MET A 1 -28.66 8.89 22.55
C MET A 1 -27.45 7.94 22.40
N SER A 2 -27.33 7.20 21.29
CA SER A 2 -26.16 6.36 20.94
C SER A 2 -24.89 7.19 20.63
N ASP A 3 -25.03 8.27 19.85
CA ASP A 3 -23.88 9.02 19.32
C ASP A 3 -23.06 9.73 20.41
N ASN A 4 -23.72 10.21 21.46
CA ASN A 4 -23.05 10.94 22.56
C ASN A 4 -22.21 10.00 23.46
N LYS A 5 -22.60 8.72 23.57
CA LYS A 5 -21.80 7.71 24.27
C LYS A 5 -20.58 7.27 23.44
N MET A 6 -20.73 7.24 22.12
CA MET A 6 -19.63 6.89 21.22
C MET A 6 -18.60 8.02 21.12
N SER A 7 -19.03 9.28 21.01
CA SER A 7 -18.13 10.45 20.98
C SER A 7 -17.32 10.57 22.28
N SER A 8 -17.98 10.47 23.44
CA SER A 8 -17.29 10.51 24.74
C SER A 8 -16.28 9.36 24.92
N LEU A 9 -16.57 8.17 24.37
CA LEU A 9 -15.61 7.07 24.32
C LEU A 9 -14.41 7.42 23.43
N ARG A 10 -14.62 7.93 22.21
CA ARG A 10 -13.54 8.31 21.28
C ARG A 10 -12.66 9.41 21.87
N GLN A 11 -13.24 10.45 22.47
CA GLN A 11 -12.50 11.52 23.14
C GLN A 11 -11.65 10.99 24.30
N LYS A 12 -12.14 10.02 25.08
CA LYS A 12 -11.36 9.35 26.13
C LYS A 12 -10.19 8.54 25.56
N VAL A 13 -10.40 7.86 24.44
CA VAL A 13 -9.36 7.11 23.74
C VAL A 13 -8.30 8.08 23.18
N TRP A 14 -8.71 9.20 22.61
CA TRP A 14 -7.83 10.27 22.16
C TRP A 14 -6.92 10.78 23.28
N ARG A 15 -7.48 11.16 24.43
CA ARG A 15 -6.71 11.59 25.62
C ARG A 15 -5.64 10.58 26.03
N LYS A 16 -5.96 9.29 25.93
CA LYS A 16 -5.04 8.20 26.31
C LYS A 16 -3.90 7.99 25.31
N HIS A 17 -4.16 8.18 24.01
CA HIS A 17 -3.22 7.83 22.96
C HIS A 17 -2.47 9.03 22.36
N LEU A 18 -3.00 10.25 22.45
CA LEU A 18 -2.35 11.49 21.99
C LEU A 18 -0.93 11.66 22.53
N PRO A 19 -0.69 11.55 23.86
CA PRO A 19 0.67 11.66 24.40
C PRO A 19 1.64 10.65 23.78
N ARG A 20 1.17 9.46 23.40
CA ARG A 20 2.02 8.42 22.78
C ARG A 20 2.26 8.67 21.30
N LEU A 21 1.24 9.12 20.58
CA LEU A 21 1.35 9.47 19.17
C LEU A 21 2.32 10.64 19.01
N VAL A 22 2.24 11.63 19.89
CA VAL A 22 3.15 12.78 19.96
C VAL A 22 4.54 12.35 20.43
N HIS A 23 4.68 11.59 21.52
CA HIS A 23 6.01 11.14 22.01
C HIS A 23 6.79 10.28 21.00
N ARG A 24 6.07 9.66 20.06
CA ARG A 24 6.65 8.88 18.95
C ARG A 24 6.44 9.55 17.60
N ASN A 25 6.16 10.86 17.55
CA ASN A 25 6.06 11.58 16.29
C ASN A 25 7.45 11.93 15.72
N THR A 26 8.49 12.00 16.56
CA THR A 26 9.81 12.55 16.15
C THR A 26 10.97 12.03 17.01
N ARG A 27 11.13 10.72 17.23
CA ARG A 27 12.36 10.24 17.88
C ARG A 27 13.53 10.14 16.89
N PRO A 28 14.64 10.91 17.07
CA PRO A 28 15.82 10.81 16.22
C PRO A 28 16.52 9.45 16.31
N GLU A 29 16.23 8.66 17.34
CA GLU A 29 16.85 7.35 17.58
C GLU A 29 16.45 6.27 16.56
N ASN A 30 15.27 6.38 15.92
CA ASN A 30 14.82 5.36 14.97
C ASN A 30 13.95 5.97 13.83
N PRO A 31 14.54 6.25 12.65
CA PRO A 31 13.83 6.84 11.51
C PRO A 31 12.79 5.89 10.89
N TYR A 32 12.68 4.66 11.41
CA TYR A 32 11.78 3.62 10.95
C TYR A 32 10.75 3.23 12.01
N ASN A 33 10.50 4.04 13.03
CA ASN A 33 9.50 3.72 14.05
C ASN A 33 8.90 4.99 14.66
N TYR A 34 8.04 5.64 13.90
CA TYR A 34 7.34 6.85 14.33
C TYR A 34 5.90 6.87 13.80
N TYR A 35 5.07 7.70 14.41
CA TYR A 35 3.69 7.93 13.99
C TYR A 35 3.54 9.31 13.36
N SER A 36 2.82 9.41 12.25
CA SER A 36 2.27 10.67 11.76
C SER A 36 0.75 10.63 11.86
N VAL A 37 0.14 11.73 12.29
CA VAL A 37 -1.31 11.85 12.43
C VAL A 37 -1.77 13.00 11.57
N HIS A 38 -2.54 12.67 10.53
CA HIS A 38 -3.11 13.61 9.58
C HIS A 38 -4.59 13.77 9.88
N LEU A 39 -5.07 15.00 9.83
CA LEU A 39 -6.47 15.33 10.08
C LEU A 39 -7.01 16.16 8.93
N VAL A 40 -8.28 15.96 8.60
CA VAL A 40 -9.01 16.73 7.59
C VAL A 40 -10.31 17.20 8.21
N ASP A 41 -10.52 18.51 8.17
CA ASP A 41 -11.75 19.14 8.64
C ASP A 41 -12.87 19.06 7.58
N VAL A 42 -14.10 19.37 7.98
CA VAL A 42 -15.31 19.40 7.12
C VAL A 42 -15.11 20.31 5.91
N ALA A 43 -14.36 21.40 6.07
CA ALA A 43 -13.98 22.30 4.98
C ALA A 43 -12.81 21.79 4.11
N ASN A 44 -12.41 20.53 4.28
CA ASN A 44 -11.31 19.85 3.56
C ASN A 44 -9.92 20.49 3.76
N HIS A 45 -9.73 21.20 4.87
CA HIS A 45 -8.42 21.70 5.28
C HIS A 45 -7.60 20.57 5.89
N ARG A 46 -6.35 20.43 5.44
CA ARG A 46 -5.43 19.39 5.90
C ARG A 46 -4.61 19.90 7.08
N TYR A 47 -4.49 19.07 8.11
CA TYR A 47 -3.75 19.35 9.33
C TYR A 47 -2.80 18.19 9.68
N LEU A 48 -1.71 18.52 10.35
CA LEU A 48 -0.76 17.56 10.93
C LEU A 48 -0.68 17.79 12.44
N LEU A 49 -0.73 16.72 13.23
CA LEU A 49 -0.51 16.78 14.67
C LEU A 49 0.97 17.02 14.98
N GLU A 50 1.28 18.15 15.62
CA GLU A 50 2.63 18.48 16.11
C GLU A 50 2.81 18.11 17.58
N ASP A 51 1.87 18.49 18.44
CA ASP A 51 2.02 18.34 19.89
C ASP A 51 0.65 18.18 20.58
N TYR A 52 0.69 17.85 21.88
CA TYR A 52 -0.48 17.74 22.74
C TYR A 52 -0.16 18.27 24.13
N GLN A 53 -0.87 19.31 24.55
CA GLN A 53 -0.69 19.97 25.84
C GLN A 53 -2.05 20.19 26.51
N GLU A 54 -2.16 19.81 27.78
CA GLU A 54 -3.29 20.15 28.67
C GLU A 54 -4.71 19.89 28.11
N GLY A 55 -4.87 18.88 27.25
CA GLY A 55 -6.18 18.55 26.68
C GLY A 55 -6.49 19.21 25.34
N PHE A 56 -5.53 19.94 24.76
CA PHE A 56 -5.57 20.50 23.42
C PHE A 56 -4.54 19.85 22.51
N ALA A 57 -4.92 19.60 21.27
CA ALA A 57 -4.02 19.12 20.23
C ALA A 57 -3.49 20.32 19.44
N LEU A 58 -2.16 20.43 19.35
CA LEU A 58 -1.52 21.43 18.52
C LEU A 58 -1.38 20.85 17.11
N LEU A 59 -2.13 21.44 16.18
CA LEU A 59 -2.14 21.08 14.78
C LEU A 59 -1.40 22.14 13.97
N THR A 60 -0.82 21.75 12.85
CA THR A 60 -0.37 22.71 11.84
C THR A 60 -1.21 22.50 10.59
N ARG A 61 -1.74 23.59 10.02
CA ARG A 61 -2.52 23.57 8.78
C ARG A 61 -1.59 23.62 7.58
N TRP A 62 -1.96 22.85 6.55
CA TRP A 62 -1.35 22.94 5.24
C TRP A 62 -1.68 24.28 4.61
N ASP A 63 -0.66 25.06 4.30
CA ASP A 63 -0.77 26.27 3.50
C ASP A 63 -0.41 25.94 2.05
N TYR A 64 -1.42 26.07 1.18
CA TYR A 64 -1.30 25.88 -0.26
C TYR A 64 -0.45 26.96 -0.94
N LYS A 65 -0.21 28.12 -0.31
CA LYS A 65 0.66 29.17 -0.86
C LYS A 65 2.12 28.89 -0.55
N SER A 66 2.44 28.61 0.71
CA SER A 66 3.82 28.30 1.12
C SER A 66 4.23 26.84 0.88
N HIS A 67 3.32 25.99 0.41
CA HIS A 67 3.57 24.57 0.13
C HIS A 67 4.16 23.84 1.32
N GLY A 68 3.55 24.07 2.48
CA GLY A 68 4.04 23.56 3.73
C GLY A 68 3.01 23.73 4.83
N TYR A 69 3.21 23.01 5.92
CA TYR A 69 2.47 23.21 7.13
C TYR A 69 3.08 24.41 7.90
N THR A 70 2.33 25.49 8.05
CA THR A 70 2.89 26.76 8.53
C THR A 70 2.04 27.39 9.63
N GLU A 71 0.71 27.30 9.53
CA GLU A 71 -0.22 27.91 10.46
C GLU A 71 -0.53 26.96 11.62
N ARG A 72 -0.17 27.32 12.85
CA ARG A 72 -0.46 26.50 14.04
C ARG A 72 -1.86 26.80 14.58
N HIS A 73 -2.64 25.75 14.79
CA HIS A 73 -3.96 25.79 15.39
C HIS A 73 -3.99 24.91 16.63
N SER A 74 -4.50 25.46 17.73
CA SER A 74 -4.85 24.66 18.91
C SER A 74 -6.30 24.25 18.79
N VAL A 75 -6.55 22.95 18.86
CA VAL A 75 -7.88 22.36 18.68
C VAL A 75 -8.23 21.52 19.90
N SER A 76 -9.46 21.64 20.37
CA SER A 76 -9.96 20.82 21.47
C SER A 76 -10.13 19.36 21.04
N ILE A 77 -10.16 18.42 21.99
CA ILE A 77 -10.36 17.00 21.65
C ILE A 77 -11.77 16.74 21.08
N ALA A 78 -12.74 17.60 21.39
CA ALA A 78 -14.08 17.50 20.83
C ALA A 78 -14.07 17.82 19.33
N GLU A 79 -13.49 18.97 18.95
CA GLU A 79 -13.31 19.36 17.54
C GLU A 79 -12.43 18.37 16.78
N LEU A 80 -11.39 17.84 17.41
CA LEU A 80 -10.51 16.84 16.82
C LEU A 80 -11.23 15.51 16.53
N ASP A 81 -12.27 15.17 17.31
CA ASP A 81 -13.10 13.97 17.08
C ASP A 81 -14.08 14.14 15.92
N GLU A 82 -14.41 15.37 15.54
CA GLU A 82 -15.25 15.70 14.39
C GLU A 82 -14.47 15.67 13.07
N MET A 83 -13.14 15.81 13.14
CA MET A 83 -12.25 15.73 11.97
C MET A 83 -12.09 14.28 11.48
N GLN A 84 -11.93 14.12 10.16
CA GLN A 84 -11.49 12.85 9.59
C GLN A 84 -10.01 12.65 9.91
N VAL A 85 -9.66 11.48 10.45
CA VAL A 85 -8.31 11.23 10.93
C VAL A 85 -7.68 10.02 10.25
N GLU A 86 -6.44 10.19 9.82
CA GLU A 86 -5.57 9.11 9.40
C GLU A 86 -4.30 9.08 10.27
N ILE A 87 -4.07 7.94 10.93
CA ILE A 87 -2.86 7.68 11.72
C ILE A 87 -1.97 6.74 10.91
N ILE A 88 -0.74 7.13 10.64
CA ILE A 88 0.24 6.33 9.88
C ILE A 88 1.38 5.93 10.80
N HIS A 89 1.66 4.64 10.88
CA HIS A 89 2.84 4.11 11.56
C HIS A 89 3.93 3.80 10.54
N HIS A 90 4.99 4.58 10.56
CA HIS A 90 6.16 4.40 9.69
C HIS A 90 7.06 3.32 10.23
N ARG A 91 7.37 2.34 9.37
CA ARG A 91 8.18 1.16 9.73
C ARG A 91 9.23 0.83 8.68
N ARG A 92 10.27 0.10 9.12
CA ARG A 92 11.35 -0.41 8.25
C ARG A 92 10.86 -1.18 7.03
N TYR A 93 9.70 -1.83 7.14
CA TYR A 93 9.14 -2.70 6.10
C TYR A 93 7.83 -2.17 5.48
N GLY A 94 7.61 -0.85 5.56
CA GLY A 94 6.47 -0.15 4.95
C GLY A 94 5.48 0.44 5.97
N PRO A 95 4.84 1.58 5.65
CA PRO A 95 3.91 2.25 6.57
C PRO A 95 2.59 1.47 6.71
N VAL A 96 1.93 1.63 7.86
CA VAL A 96 0.59 1.07 8.13
C VAL A 96 -0.34 2.22 8.52
N SER A 97 -1.39 2.46 7.73
CA SER A 97 -2.40 3.48 8.00
C SER A 97 -3.60 2.94 8.77
N PHE A 98 -4.21 3.81 9.57
CA PHE A 98 -5.39 3.54 10.38
C PHE A 98 -6.38 4.69 10.21
N ALA A 99 -7.59 4.37 9.76
CA ALA A 99 -8.70 5.32 9.65
C ALA A 99 -9.30 5.56 11.05
N GLY A 100 -8.76 6.56 11.75
CA GLY A 100 -9.23 7.00 13.05
C GLY A 100 -8.64 6.28 14.27
N ILE A 101 -8.90 6.86 15.44
CA ILE A 101 -8.27 6.47 16.70
C ILE A 101 -8.74 5.10 17.22
N ILE A 102 -10.00 4.73 17.00
CA ILE A 102 -10.54 3.43 17.45
C ILE A 102 -9.89 2.28 16.69
N ALA A 103 -9.76 2.41 15.37
CA ALA A 103 -9.07 1.43 14.53
C ALA A 103 -7.61 1.28 14.96
N PHE A 104 -6.93 2.40 15.24
CA PHE A 104 -5.58 2.39 15.79
C PHE A 104 -5.50 1.68 17.15
N THR A 105 -6.38 2.00 18.09
CA THR A 105 -6.37 1.41 19.44
C THR A 105 -6.63 -0.09 19.41
N PHE A 106 -7.63 -0.54 18.67
CA PHE A 106 -7.89 -1.97 18.48
C PHE A 106 -6.65 -2.67 17.92
N ASN A 107 -5.98 -2.05 16.95
CA ASN A 107 -4.78 -2.62 16.36
C ASN A 107 -3.57 -2.64 17.27
N TYR A 108 -3.41 -1.58 18.07
CA TYR A 108 -2.32 -1.46 19.00
C TYR A 108 -2.29 -2.65 19.97
N TYR A 109 -3.47 -3.07 20.45
CA TYR A 109 -3.61 -4.19 21.38
C TYR A 109 -3.60 -5.55 20.67
N THR A 110 -4.35 -5.71 19.59
CA THR A 110 -4.50 -7.01 18.91
C THR A 110 -3.36 -7.35 17.97
N ARG A 111 -2.57 -6.36 17.55
CA ARG A 111 -1.59 -6.43 16.45
C ARG A 111 -2.17 -6.96 15.13
N PHE A 112 -3.50 -6.96 14.98
CA PHE A 112 -4.19 -7.63 13.88
C PHE A 112 -3.90 -6.99 12.53
N ALA A 113 -3.73 -5.67 12.41
CA ALA A 113 -3.35 -5.08 11.11
C ALA A 113 -1.89 -5.35 10.78
N TYR A 114 -1.04 -5.66 11.76
CA TYR A 114 0.33 -6.07 11.48
C TYR A 114 0.36 -7.50 10.95
N ALA A 115 -0.40 -8.42 11.55
CA ALA A 115 -0.61 -9.77 11.01
C ALA A 115 -1.31 -9.73 9.64
N LYS A 116 -2.34 -8.90 9.48
CA LYS A 116 -3.01 -8.64 8.20
C LYS A 116 -2.07 -8.00 7.19
N SER A 117 -1.16 -7.11 7.57
CA SER A 117 -0.14 -6.54 6.67
C SER A 117 0.88 -7.58 6.21
N LEU A 118 1.20 -8.55 7.06
CA LEU A 118 2.01 -9.71 6.70
C LEU A 118 1.26 -10.67 5.76
N ALA A 119 -0.04 -10.91 5.99
CA ALA A 119 -0.88 -11.76 5.16
C ALA A 119 -1.32 -11.08 3.84
N SER A 120 -1.54 -9.76 3.85
CA SER A 120 -1.90 -8.96 2.69
C SER A 120 -0.69 -8.68 1.78
N ARG A 121 0.55 -8.97 2.20
CA ARG A 121 1.69 -9.09 1.27
C ARG A 121 1.46 -10.17 0.19
N GLY A 122 0.55 -11.11 0.43
CA GLY A 122 0.08 -12.02 -0.62
C GLY A 122 -0.94 -11.41 -1.59
N LYS A 123 -1.59 -10.26 -1.28
CA LYS A 123 -2.77 -9.77 -2.02
C LYS A 123 -2.96 -8.23 -2.17
N GLY A 124 -2.13 -7.34 -1.61
CA GLY A 124 -2.37 -5.88 -1.57
C GLY A 124 -1.25 -5.04 -2.18
N LYS A 125 -1.56 -4.29 -3.25
CA LYS A 125 -0.64 -3.92 -4.34
C LYS A 125 -0.42 -2.40 -4.56
N LEU A 126 -0.63 -1.52 -3.57
CA LEU A 126 -0.58 -0.07 -3.82
C LEU A 126 0.40 0.74 -2.97
N VAL A 127 0.61 0.41 -1.69
CA VAL A 127 1.54 1.19 -0.84
C VAL A 127 2.95 0.57 -0.77
N SER A 128 3.09 -0.72 -1.10
CA SER A 128 4.38 -1.44 -1.05
C SER A 128 5.27 -1.29 -2.28
N ALA A 129 4.76 -0.73 -3.39
CA ALA A 129 5.48 -0.64 -4.65
C ALA A 129 6.77 0.20 -4.51
N PHE A 130 6.66 1.40 -3.93
CA PHE A 130 7.76 2.35 -3.83
C PHE A 130 9.00 1.87 -3.04
N PHE A 131 8.86 0.83 -2.21
CA PHE A 131 9.85 0.43 -1.21
C PHE A 131 10.65 -0.83 -1.58
N GLY A 132 10.36 -1.47 -2.72
CA GLY A 132 11.10 -2.66 -3.19
C GLY A 132 12.34 -2.29 -3.99
N ASN A 133 13.55 -2.60 -3.48
CA ASN A 133 14.82 -2.36 -4.19
C ASN A 133 15.12 -3.36 -5.33
N LYS A 134 14.14 -4.14 -5.81
CA LYS A 134 14.35 -5.12 -6.89
C LYS A 134 13.21 -5.05 -7.92
N GLU A 135 13.57 -4.59 -9.12
CA GLU A 135 12.87 -4.83 -10.41
C GLU A 135 11.47 -4.23 -10.66
N LEU A 136 11.07 -3.13 -10.00
CA LEU A 136 9.73 -2.53 -10.19
C LEU A 136 9.71 -1.06 -10.65
N LYS A 137 10.64 -0.66 -11.54
CA LYS A 137 10.71 0.73 -12.06
C LYS A 137 9.41 1.21 -12.76
N SER A 138 8.68 0.32 -13.44
CA SER A 138 7.42 0.67 -14.13
C SER A 138 6.22 0.83 -13.17
N ARG A 139 6.12 -0.04 -12.14
CA ARG A 139 5.01 0.03 -11.18
C ARG A 139 5.08 1.27 -10.30
N ASP A 140 6.28 1.66 -9.88
CA ASP A 140 6.49 2.86 -9.07
C ASP A 140 6.12 4.13 -9.84
N ARG A 141 6.43 4.15 -11.15
CA ARG A 141 6.07 5.26 -12.05
C ARG A 141 4.56 5.41 -12.17
N ILE A 142 3.82 4.33 -12.43
CA ILE A 142 2.36 4.39 -12.57
C ILE A 142 1.67 4.63 -11.21
N ALA A 143 2.20 4.10 -10.12
CA ALA A 143 1.69 4.41 -8.77
C ALA A 143 1.84 5.91 -8.45
N LEU A 144 2.97 6.52 -8.82
CA LEU A 144 3.21 7.95 -8.65
C LEU A 144 2.24 8.76 -9.50
N LEU A 145 2.05 8.38 -10.75
CA LEU A 145 1.11 9.06 -11.65
C LEU A 145 -0.33 9.02 -11.11
N ASN A 146 -0.77 7.86 -10.59
CA ASN A 146 -2.09 7.74 -9.96
C ASN A 146 -2.25 8.65 -8.73
N LEU A 147 -1.21 8.76 -7.89
CA LEU A 147 -1.24 9.66 -6.74
C LEU A 147 -1.43 11.12 -7.19
N LEU A 148 -0.68 11.55 -8.22
CA LEU A 148 -0.76 12.91 -8.74
C LEU A 148 -2.11 13.22 -9.41
N VAL A 149 -2.65 12.28 -10.18
CA VAL A 149 -3.97 12.41 -10.81
C VAL A 149 -5.07 12.49 -9.75
N ASN A 150 -5.01 11.66 -8.72
CA ASN A 150 -5.99 11.70 -7.62
C ASN A 150 -5.93 13.02 -6.87
N GLU A 151 -4.73 13.53 -6.59
CA GLU A 151 -4.57 14.84 -5.97
C GLU A 151 -5.15 15.95 -6.84
N TYR A 152 -4.89 15.91 -8.15
CA TYR A 152 -5.44 16.86 -9.11
C TYR A 152 -6.98 16.86 -9.10
N ILE A 153 -7.62 15.69 -9.05
CA ILE A 153 -9.08 15.54 -9.00
C ILE A 153 -9.66 16.07 -7.68
N GLN A 154 -8.89 15.99 -6.58
CA GLN A 154 -9.32 16.42 -5.25
C GLN A 154 -9.06 17.91 -4.96
N GLN A 155 -8.51 18.67 -5.92
CA GLN A 155 -8.25 20.09 -5.74
C GLN A 155 -9.55 20.88 -5.54
N PRO A 156 -9.60 21.82 -4.58
CA PRO A 156 -10.76 22.68 -4.41
C PRO A 156 -10.96 23.58 -5.65
N PRO A 157 -12.20 23.98 -5.98
CA PRO A 157 -12.51 24.77 -7.17
C PRO A 157 -11.75 26.11 -7.28
N SER A 158 -11.26 26.63 -6.16
CA SER A 158 -10.46 27.85 -6.06
C SER A 158 -8.99 27.69 -6.47
N GLN A 159 -8.52 26.46 -6.68
CA GLN A 159 -7.11 26.12 -6.95
C GLN A 159 -6.97 25.12 -8.09
N LEU A 160 -7.64 25.38 -9.22
CA LEU A 160 -7.50 24.57 -10.42
C LEU A 160 -6.06 24.66 -10.95
N ASN A 161 -5.41 23.51 -11.15
CA ASN A 161 -4.07 23.39 -11.75
C ASN A 161 -2.93 24.01 -10.95
N SER A 162 -2.91 23.92 -9.61
CA SER A 162 -1.78 24.46 -8.84
C SER A 162 -0.43 23.80 -9.13
N GLY A 163 -0.39 22.61 -9.76
CA GLY A 163 0.85 21.85 -9.95
C GLY A 163 1.50 21.44 -8.62
N VAL A 164 2.49 20.55 -8.66
CA VAL A 164 3.16 20.05 -7.44
C VAL A 164 4.68 20.14 -7.52
N THR A 165 5.35 20.43 -6.42
CA THR A 165 6.83 20.37 -6.36
C THR A 165 7.33 18.98 -5.97
N VAL A 166 8.62 18.68 -6.22
CA VAL A 166 9.23 17.41 -5.80
C VAL A 166 9.07 17.18 -4.30
N ASN A 167 9.22 18.22 -3.49
CA ASN A 167 9.16 18.11 -2.04
C ASN A 167 7.73 17.82 -1.56
N GLU A 168 6.72 18.44 -2.17
CA GLU A 168 5.31 18.11 -1.91
C GLU A 168 5.00 16.67 -2.27
N VAL A 169 5.46 16.19 -3.42
CA VAL A 169 5.25 14.79 -3.82
C VAL A 169 5.89 13.83 -2.82
N ILE A 170 7.07 14.16 -2.32
CA ILE A 170 7.74 13.35 -1.29
C ILE A 170 6.95 13.42 0.03
N GLU A 171 6.45 14.58 0.41
CA GLU A 171 5.62 14.78 1.60
C GLU A 171 4.27 14.04 1.49
N MET A 172 3.66 13.97 0.31
CA MET A 172 2.46 13.17 0.08
C MET A 172 2.73 11.67 0.22
N LEU A 173 3.95 11.22 -0.10
CA LEU A 173 4.35 9.83 0.00
C LEU A 173 4.78 9.42 1.44
N TYR A 174 5.33 10.35 2.25
CA TYR A 174 5.98 10.03 3.55
C TYR A 174 5.53 10.89 4.73
N GLY A 175 4.72 11.92 4.50
CA GLY A 175 4.42 12.99 5.45
C GLY A 175 5.56 14.00 5.61
N ARG A 176 5.28 15.07 6.37
CA ARG A 176 6.15 16.25 6.56
C ARG A 176 7.57 15.95 7.04
N LEU A 177 7.80 14.82 7.71
CA LEU A 177 9.08 14.48 8.35
C LEU A 177 10.02 13.66 7.46
N TRP A 178 9.71 13.52 6.18
CA TRP A 178 10.55 12.78 5.21
C TRP A 178 12.03 13.21 5.23
N TYR A 179 12.30 14.49 5.51
CA TYR A 179 13.64 15.04 5.55
C TYR A 179 14.54 14.41 6.63
N LYS A 180 13.95 13.79 7.67
CA LYS A 180 14.67 13.11 8.76
C LYS A 180 14.99 11.64 8.47
N HIS A 181 14.59 11.11 7.32
CA HIS A 181 14.79 9.70 6.99
C HIS A 181 16.21 9.45 6.46
N ILE A 182 16.95 8.43 6.97
CA ILE A 182 18.37 8.19 6.66
C ILE A 182 18.67 7.92 5.16
N ARG A 183 17.65 7.59 4.36
CA ARG A 183 17.73 7.42 2.89
C ARG A 183 17.24 8.65 2.09
N ASN A 184 17.21 9.83 2.71
CA ASN A 184 16.61 11.04 2.16
C ASN A 184 17.10 11.36 0.73
N GLU A 185 18.41 11.37 0.51
CA GLU A 185 18.96 11.71 -0.82
C GLU A 185 18.65 10.66 -1.90
N GLU A 186 18.84 9.38 -1.59
CA GLU A 186 18.56 8.28 -2.54
C GLU A 186 17.08 8.31 -2.95
N PHE A 187 16.20 8.58 -1.98
CA PHE A 187 14.77 8.65 -2.21
C PHE A 187 14.38 9.88 -3.03
N ARG A 188 14.88 11.07 -2.70
CA ARG A 188 14.66 12.28 -3.48
C ARG A 188 15.15 12.11 -4.92
N ARG A 189 16.31 11.49 -5.12
CA ARG A 189 16.83 11.15 -6.45
C ARG A 189 15.89 10.20 -7.19
N LYS A 190 15.36 9.17 -6.52
CA LYS A 190 14.37 8.22 -7.09
C LYS A 190 13.09 8.94 -7.52
N VAL A 191 12.46 9.74 -6.64
CA VAL A 191 11.23 10.46 -6.97
C VAL A 191 11.46 11.46 -8.10
N THR A 192 12.56 12.21 -8.04
CA THR A 192 12.94 13.15 -9.11
C THR A 192 13.08 12.43 -10.45
N LEU A 193 13.73 11.26 -10.47
CA LEU A 193 13.88 10.45 -11.68
C LEU A 193 12.54 9.97 -12.23
N LEU A 194 11.63 9.54 -11.35
CA LEU A 194 10.27 9.11 -11.74
C LEU A 194 9.46 10.28 -12.30
N LEU A 195 9.47 11.44 -11.63
CA LEU A 195 8.79 12.65 -12.12
C LEU A 195 9.34 13.09 -13.49
N LYS A 196 10.67 13.12 -13.66
CA LYS A 196 11.30 13.40 -14.95
C LYS A 196 10.90 12.39 -16.02
N SER A 197 10.81 11.10 -15.68
CA SER A 197 10.36 10.08 -16.63
C SER A 197 8.91 10.27 -17.09
N LEU A 198 8.04 10.80 -16.22
CA LEU A 198 6.66 11.13 -16.55
C LEU A 198 6.54 12.40 -17.40
N VAL A 199 7.50 13.33 -17.26
CA VAL A 199 7.60 14.49 -18.16
C VAL A 199 8.02 14.06 -19.57
N ILE A 200 9.00 13.14 -19.69
CA ILE A 200 9.45 12.62 -20.99
C ILE A 200 8.30 11.95 -21.76
N THR A 201 7.37 11.32 -21.04
CA THR A 201 6.22 10.65 -21.66
C THR A 201 5.00 11.55 -21.81
N ASP A 202 5.13 12.86 -21.58
CA ASP A 202 4.06 13.87 -21.57
C ASP A 202 2.88 13.55 -20.63
N ASP A 203 3.09 12.68 -19.63
CA ASP A 203 2.09 12.42 -18.59
C ASP A 203 2.03 13.60 -17.60
N LEU A 204 3.16 14.29 -17.44
CA LEU A 204 3.33 15.51 -16.66
C LEU A 204 3.98 16.60 -17.52
N LEU A 205 3.75 17.85 -17.15
CA LEU A 205 4.44 19.02 -17.70
C LEU A 205 5.23 19.70 -16.59
N LEU A 206 6.51 20.04 -16.83
CA LEU A 206 7.31 20.82 -15.88
C LEU A 206 7.30 22.29 -16.29
N ARG A 207 6.82 23.18 -15.40
CA ARG A 207 6.92 24.64 -15.53
C ARG A 207 7.22 25.24 -14.17
N ASP A 208 8.13 26.21 -14.10
CA ASP A 208 8.47 26.93 -12.86
C ASP A 208 8.75 26.01 -11.66
N GLU A 209 9.53 24.95 -11.88
CA GLU A 209 9.84 23.89 -10.89
C GLU A 209 8.65 23.08 -10.36
N ARG A 210 7.48 23.20 -10.99
CA ARG A 210 6.25 22.49 -10.64
C ARG A 210 5.84 21.53 -11.75
N TYR A 211 5.32 20.38 -11.33
CA TYR A 211 4.80 19.34 -12.20
C TYR A 211 3.28 19.45 -12.31
N PHE A 212 2.78 19.56 -13.52
CA PHE A 212 1.36 19.68 -13.83
C PHE A 212 0.85 18.41 -14.49
N VAL A 213 -0.24 17.86 -13.99
CA VAL A 213 -0.89 16.68 -14.56
C VAL A 213 -1.45 17.02 -15.93
N GLN A 214 -1.13 16.20 -16.94
CA GLN A 214 -1.63 16.35 -18.30
C GLN A 214 -2.76 15.36 -18.59
N PRO A 215 -3.70 15.64 -19.52
CA PRO A 215 -4.77 14.71 -19.88
C PRO A 215 -4.27 13.32 -20.33
N LYS A 216 -3.08 13.26 -20.93
CA LYS A 216 -2.42 12.00 -21.34
C LYS A 216 -2.21 11.04 -20.18
N SER A 217 -2.07 11.54 -18.95
CA SER A 217 -1.91 10.71 -17.75
C SER A 217 -3.07 9.71 -17.55
N VAL A 218 -4.30 10.11 -17.86
CA VAL A 218 -5.49 9.25 -17.75
C VAL A 218 -5.44 8.12 -18.76
N ALA A 219 -5.02 8.41 -19.99
CA ALA A 219 -4.85 7.40 -21.03
C ALA A 219 -3.74 6.40 -20.67
N THR A 220 -2.62 6.89 -20.14
CA THR A 220 -1.49 6.06 -19.68
C THR A 220 -1.90 5.13 -18.53
N ILE A 221 -2.68 5.62 -17.57
CA ILE A 221 -3.22 4.79 -16.48
C ILE A 221 -4.16 3.72 -17.03
N ALA A 222 -5.09 4.10 -17.91
CA ALA A 222 -6.05 3.16 -18.50
C ALA A 222 -5.37 2.06 -19.33
N GLU A 223 -4.36 2.39 -20.13
CA GLU A 223 -3.62 1.38 -20.90
C GLU A 223 -2.82 0.45 -19.97
N HIS A 224 -2.21 0.99 -18.90
CA HIS A 224 -1.52 0.16 -17.91
C HIS A 224 -2.46 -0.81 -17.20
N GLU A 225 -3.66 -0.36 -16.81
CA GLU A 225 -4.66 -1.25 -16.19
C GLU A 225 -5.09 -2.38 -17.13
N LYS A 226 -5.30 -2.04 -18.40
CA LYS A 226 -5.66 -3.01 -19.44
C LYS A 226 -4.54 -4.02 -19.66
N GLU A 227 -3.28 -3.58 -19.68
CA GLU A 227 -2.12 -4.47 -19.77
C GLU A 227 -2.01 -5.39 -18.54
N GLU A 228 -2.20 -4.88 -17.33
CA GLU A 228 -2.24 -5.70 -16.11
C GLU A 228 -3.39 -6.72 -16.13
N ARG A 229 -4.57 -6.36 -16.67
CA ARG A 229 -5.69 -7.30 -16.87
C ARG A 229 -5.31 -8.38 -17.88
N ARG A 230 -4.69 -8.03 -19.02
CA ARG A 230 -4.19 -8.97 -20.03
C ARG A 230 -3.16 -9.93 -19.45
N ASN A 231 -2.17 -9.42 -18.70
CA ASN A 231 -1.15 -10.23 -18.06
C ASN A 231 -1.74 -11.21 -17.06
N LYS A 232 -2.73 -10.79 -16.26
CA LYS A 232 -3.47 -11.70 -15.35
C LYS A 232 -4.21 -12.79 -16.11
N GLN A 233 -4.86 -12.46 -17.22
CA GLN A 233 -5.54 -13.43 -18.07
C GLN A 233 -4.55 -14.43 -18.70
N GLN A 234 -3.42 -13.95 -19.23
CA GLN A 234 -2.37 -14.81 -19.78
C GLN A 234 -1.81 -15.77 -18.73
N ILE A 235 -1.53 -15.30 -17.51
CA ILE A 235 -1.09 -16.17 -16.41
C ILE A 235 -2.15 -17.23 -16.07
N LYS A 236 -3.44 -16.86 -16.06
CA LYS A 236 -4.53 -17.82 -15.83
C LYS A 236 -4.59 -18.87 -16.93
N ILE A 237 -4.46 -18.45 -18.19
CA ILE A 237 -4.45 -19.34 -19.36
C ILE A 237 -3.24 -20.28 -19.30
N GLN A 238 -2.03 -19.76 -19.05
CA GLN A 238 -0.81 -20.57 -18.91
C GLN A 238 -0.96 -21.63 -17.80
N LYS A 239 -1.53 -21.27 -16.64
CA LYS A 239 -1.80 -22.24 -15.58
C LYS A 239 -2.76 -23.34 -16.01
N ASN A 240 -3.79 -23.00 -16.79
CA ASN A 240 -4.72 -23.99 -17.33
C ASN A 240 -4.06 -24.89 -18.38
N ILE A 241 -3.20 -24.34 -19.24
CA ILE A 241 -2.42 -25.12 -20.22
C ILE A 241 -1.49 -26.09 -19.51
N VAL A 242 -0.77 -25.66 -18.46
CA VAL A 242 0.10 -26.55 -17.67
C VAL A 242 -0.70 -27.70 -17.04
N ARG A 243 -1.89 -27.42 -16.49
CA ARG A 243 -2.77 -28.46 -15.94
C ARG A 243 -3.21 -29.45 -17.02
N LEU A 244 -3.61 -28.96 -18.19
CA LEU A 244 -4.01 -29.82 -19.32
C LEU A 244 -2.83 -30.67 -19.81
N MET A 245 -1.64 -30.09 -19.90
CA MET A 245 -0.41 -30.77 -20.29
C MET A 245 -0.08 -31.91 -19.32
N LEU A 246 -0.24 -31.70 -18.00
CA LEU A 246 -0.07 -32.76 -17.00
C LEU A 246 -1.04 -33.93 -17.21
N VAL A 247 -2.31 -33.64 -17.50
CA VAL A 247 -3.33 -34.68 -17.78
C VAL A 247 -2.97 -35.47 -19.04
N ILE A 248 -2.59 -34.78 -20.12
CA ILE A 248 -2.20 -35.43 -21.38
C ILE A 248 -0.93 -36.27 -21.18
N THR A 249 0.06 -35.76 -20.44
CA THR A 249 1.31 -36.47 -20.15
C THR A 249 1.04 -37.73 -19.32
N ALA A 250 0.16 -37.65 -18.32
CA ALA A 250 -0.26 -38.80 -17.54
C ALA A 250 -1.02 -39.84 -18.39
N ALA A 251 -1.95 -39.40 -19.24
CA ALA A 251 -2.71 -40.28 -20.13
C ALA A 251 -1.80 -40.98 -21.15
N THR A 252 -0.87 -40.26 -21.76
CA THR A 252 0.12 -40.83 -22.69
C THR A 252 1.03 -41.83 -21.99
N LEU A 253 1.51 -41.54 -20.77
CA LEU A 253 2.24 -42.51 -19.94
C LEU A 253 1.44 -43.79 -19.71
N LEU A 254 0.16 -43.68 -19.33
CA LEU A 254 -0.71 -44.84 -19.12
C LEU A 254 -0.88 -45.65 -20.41
N ILE A 255 -1.13 -45.00 -21.53
CA ILE A 255 -1.25 -45.66 -22.84
C ILE A 255 0.07 -46.39 -23.19
N THR A 256 1.22 -45.75 -23.00
CA THR A 256 2.52 -46.39 -23.27
C THR A 256 2.80 -47.59 -22.36
N LEU A 257 2.40 -47.53 -21.08
CA LEU A 257 2.50 -48.65 -20.14
C LEU A 257 1.65 -49.85 -20.59
N VAL A 258 0.42 -49.59 -21.03
CA VAL A 258 -0.48 -50.64 -21.54
C VAL A 258 0.12 -51.28 -22.81
N LEU A 259 0.64 -50.47 -23.74
CA LEU A 259 1.30 -50.98 -24.96
C LEU A 259 2.52 -51.86 -24.63
N LEU A 260 3.37 -51.44 -23.68
CA LEU A 260 4.54 -52.22 -23.24
C LEU A 260 4.14 -53.53 -22.55
N ALA A 261 3.04 -53.53 -21.82
CA ALA A 261 2.53 -54.74 -21.19
C ALA A 261 1.92 -55.72 -22.19
N MET A 262 1.16 -55.23 -23.19
CA MET A 262 0.67 -56.05 -24.30
C MET A 262 1.82 -56.65 -25.11
N ALA A 263 2.93 -55.91 -25.27
CA ALA A 263 4.13 -56.41 -25.92
C ALA A 263 4.92 -57.44 -25.08
N GLY A 264 4.48 -57.75 -23.86
CA GLY A 264 5.14 -58.72 -22.96
C GLY A 264 6.44 -58.22 -22.34
N VAL A 265 6.80 -56.95 -22.54
CA VAL A 265 8.04 -56.35 -22.02
C VAL A 265 7.89 -56.00 -20.52
N VAL A 266 6.67 -55.66 -20.09
CA VAL A 266 6.39 -55.16 -18.73
C VAL A 266 5.25 -55.96 -18.09
N ASP A 267 5.46 -56.41 -16.85
CA ASP A 267 4.43 -57.08 -16.06
C ASP A 267 3.70 -56.07 -15.15
N LEU A 268 2.48 -55.69 -15.55
CA LEU A 268 1.61 -54.75 -14.84
C LEU A 268 1.35 -55.18 -13.38
N HIS A 269 1.31 -56.49 -13.12
CA HIS A 269 1.02 -57.01 -11.78
C HIS A 269 2.17 -56.72 -10.80
N LYS A 270 3.42 -56.89 -11.25
CA LYS A 270 4.60 -56.55 -10.45
C LYS A 270 4.70 -55.06 -10.16
N ILE A 271 4.39 -54.21 -11.14
CA ILE A 271 4.38 -52.75 -10.95
C ILE A 271 3.30 -52.33 -9.95
N TRP A 272 2.10 -52.91 -10.05
CA TRP A 272 1.02 -52.63 -9.12
C TRP A 272 1.36 -53.00 -7.66
N VAL A 273 1.98 -54.16 -7.46
CA VAL A 273 2.47 -54.60 -6.14
C VAL A 273 3.58 -53.68 -5.61
N TYR A 274 4.43 -53.15 -6.48
CA TYR A 274 5.48 -52.21 -6.08
C TYR A 274 4.91 -50.84 -5.68
N ILE A 275 3.95 -50.31 -6.46
CA ILE A 275 3.30 -49.02 -6.19
C ILE A 275 2.48 -49.07 -4.90
N THR A 276 1.74 -50.15 -4.64
CA THR A 276 0.93 -50.32 -3.42
C THR A 276 1.80 -50.47 -2.15
N ASN A 277 3.06 -50.89 -2.30
CA ASN A 277 4.03 -50.95 -1.21
C ASN A 277 4.77 -49.62 -0.94
N LEU A 278 4.62 -48.59 -1.78
CA LEU A 278 5.16 -47.25 -1.51
C LEU A 278 4.37 -46.57 -0.37
N LYS A 279 5.07 -46.17 0.70
CA LYS A 279 4.52 -45.54 1.92
C LYS A 279 3.47 -44.43 1.70
N PRO A 280 3.59 -43.49 0.74
CA PRO A 280 2.59 -42.42 0.58
C PRO A 280 1.22 -42.91 0.09
N PHE A 281 1.15 -43.96 -0.73
CA PHE A 281 -0.12 -44.49 -1.25
C PHE A 281 -0.87 -45.36 -0.23
N ARG A 282 -0.13 -46.06 0.65
CA ARG A 282 -0.71 -46.86 1.74
C ARG A 282 -1.47 -46.03 2.78
N ILE A 283 -1.12 -44.74 2.92
CA ILE A 283 -1.79 -43.80 3.84
C ILE A 283 -3.08 -43.24 3.19
N LEU A 284 -3.04 -42.93 1.90
CA LEU A 284 -4.19 -42.40 1.15
C LEU A 284 -5.34 -43.41 1.04
N PHE A 285 -5.03 -44.71 0.86
CA PHE A 285 -6.05 -45.76 0.74
C PHE A 285 -6.59 -46.29 2.08
N LYS A 286 -6.01 -45.88 3.21
CA LYS A 286 -6.51 -46.19 4.56
C LYS A 286 -7.51 -45.15 5.11
N LEU A 287 -7.70 -44.05 4.38
CA LEU A 287 -8.58 -42.93 4.74
C LEU A 287 -9.90 -42.91 3.94
N ILE A 288 -10.10 -43.89 3.05
CA ILE A 288 -11.37 -44.24 2.41
C ILE A 288 -11.80 -45.57 3.02
#